data_AF-A0A920R5H9-F1
#
_entry.id   AF-A0A920R5H9-F1
#
_cell.length_a   1.000
_cell.length_b   1.000
_cell.length_c   1.000
_cell.angle_alpha   90.00
_cell.angle_beta   90.00
_cell.angle_gamma   90.00
#
_symmetry.space_group_name_H-M   'P 1'
#
loop_
_entity.id
_entity.type
_entity.pdbx_description
1 polymer ?
#
loop_
_entity_poly.entity_id
_entity_poly.type
_entity_poly.pdbx_seq_one_letter_code
_entity_poly.pdbx_strand_id
1 'polypeptide(L)'
;MVYNNLKTVVQTDEYMMIYIEWMHWARIIRIGDEEHKSSDLATFDGDSIGWWEGDTLVVETTNFLDQPYQTADRKVTERFTPINDGGLLYSFMVEDEDYTDSWGGEFVWPKSDQVPYEYACHEGNYAMSATLMGARVREREHREAQGSGND
;
A
#
# COMPACT_ATOMS: atom_id res chain seq x y z
N MET A 1 -9.06 -8.59 -4.80
CA MET A 1 -8.22 -7.45 -5.20
C MET A 1 -8.76 -6.22 -4.48
N VAL A 2 -7.92 -5.52 -3.72
CA VAL A 2 -8.33 -4.33 -2.97
C VAL A 2 -8.52 -3.17 -3.96
N TYR A 3 -9.57 -2.37 -3.78
CA TYR A 3 -9.83 -1.16 -4.56
C TYR A 3 -8.77 -0.09 -4.25
N ASN A 4 -8.29 0.66 -5.25
CA ASN A 4 -7.20 1.66 -5.14
C ASN A 4 -5.93 1.12 -4.45
N ASN A 5 -5.17 0.29 -5.17
CA ASN A 5 -3.95 -0.30 -4.66
C ASN A 5 -2.79 -0.09 -5.64
N LEU A 6 -2.51 1.18 -5.96
CA LEU A 6 -1.30 1.56 -6.68
C LEU A 6 -0.07 1.30 -5.80
N LYS A 7 1.02 0.86 -6.45
CA LYS A 7 2.29 0.57 -5.82
C LYS A 7 3.36 1.43 -6.46
N THR A 8 4.08 2.18 -5.64
CA THR A 8 5.28 2.89 -6.09
C THR A 8 6.49 2.09 -5.65
N VAL A 9 7.27 1.61 -6.60
CA VAL A 9 8.52 0.89 -6.34
C VAL A 9 9.68 1.82 -6.65
N VAL A 10 10.54 2.05 -5.67
CA VAL A 10 11.79 2.81 -5.83
C VAL A 10 12.93 1.91 -5.42
N GLN A 11 13.96 1.83 -6.27
CA GLN A 11 15.08 0.93 -6.08
C GLN A 11 16.40 1.71 -6.13
N THR A 12 17.31 1.36 -5.23
CA THR A 12 18.73 1.70 -5.29
C THR A 12 19.55 0.40 -5.36
N ASP A 13 20.88 0.51 -5.36
CA ASP A 13 21.74 -0.67 -5.34
C ASP A 13 21.63 -1.45 -4.01
N GLU A 14 21.26 -0.77 -2.92
CA GLU A 14 21.24 -1.30 -1.54
C GLU A 14 19.84 -1.50 -0.98
N TYR A 15 18.81 -0.89 -1.57
CA TYR A 15 17.45 -0.93 -1.03
C TYR A 15 16.39 -0.98 -2.13
N MET A 16 15.27 -1.63 -1.82
CA MET A 16 14.00 -1.44 -2.54
C MET A 16 12.93 -0.96 -1.57
N MET A 17 12.28 0.14 -1.90
CA MET A 17 11.08 0.60 -1.23
C MET A 17 9.86 0.20 -2.06
N ILE A 18 8.89 -0.44 -1.43
CA ILE A 18 7.55 -0.60 -1.96
C ILE A 18 6.62 0.26 -1.12
N TYR A 19 6.00 1.25 -1.77
CA TYR A 19 4.95 2.05 -1.18
C TYR A 19 3.59 1.63 -1.73
N ILE A 20 2.64 1.34 -0.85
CA ILE A 20 1.28 0.94 -1.19
C ILE A 20 0.33 2.10 -0.86
N GLU A 21 -0.46 2.52 -1.86
CA GLU A 21 -1.46 3.60 -1.72
C GLU A 21 -2.44 3.31 -0.58
N TRP A 22 -2.99 2.10 -0.57
CA TRP A 22 -3.89 1.66 0.51
C TRP A 22 -3.13 1.59 1.83
N MET A 23 -3.62 2.32 2.84
CA MET A 23 -3.02 2.50 4.16
C MET A 23 -1.67 3.24 4.19
N HIS A 24 -1.19 3.79 3.06
CA HIS A 24 0.08 4.52 2.96
C HIS A 24 1.27 3.75 3.53
N TRP A 25 1.33 2.47 3.21
CA TRP A 25 2.31 1.57 3.78
C TRP A 25 3.64 1.66 3.01
N ALA A 26 4.74 1.98 3.69
CA ALA A 26 6.08 1.95 3.11
C ALA A 26 6.89 0.77 3.68
N ARG A 27 7.25 -0.18 2.82
CA ARG A 27 8.12 -1.31 3.17
C ARG A 27 9.50 -1.09 2.57
N ILE A 28 10.53 -1.27 3.40
CA ILE A 28 11.93 -1.16 2.99
C ILE A 28 12.57 -2.54 3.01
N ILE A 29 13.11 -2.95 1.88
CA ILE A 29 13.83 -4.21 1.67
C ILE A 29 15.30 -3.88 1.50
N ARG A 30 16.16 -4.54 2.28
CA ARG A 30 17.62 -4.35 2.23
C ARG A 30 18.21 -5.35 1.26
N ILE A 31 18.98 -4.89 0.29
CA ILE A 31 19.53 -5.73 -0.77
C ILE A 31 20.99 -6.03 -0.45
N GLY A 32 21.36 -7.31 -0.43
CA GLY A 32 22.72 -7.78 -0.18
C GLY A 32 23.08 -7.98 1.30
N ASP A 33 22.15 -7.74 2.23
CA ASP A 33 22.32 -8.13 3.63
C ASP A 33 22.32 -9.68 3.74
N GLU A 34 23.32 -10.21 4.44
CA GLU A 34 23.46 -11.68 4.64
C GLU A 34 22.58 -12.20 5.79
N GLU A 35 22.23 -11.33 6.75
CA GLU A 35 21.52 -11.71 7.96
C GLU A 35 20.33 -10.79 8.25
N HIS A 36 19.26 -11.39 8.73
CA HIS A 36 18.14 -10.67 9.31
C HIS A 36 18.55 -9.98 10.62
N LYS A 37 17.81 -8.91 10.96
CA LYS A 37 17.92 -8.28 12.28
C LYS A 37 17.54 -9.28 13.39
N SER A 38 17.93 -8.97 14.63
CA SER A 38 17.46 -9.73 15.79
C SER A 38 15.92 -9.80 15.78
N SER A 39 15.37 -10.95 16.15
CA SER A 39 13.94 -11.15 16.35
C SER A 39 13.36 -10.24 17.45
N ASP A 40 14.21 -9.69 18.33
CA ASP A 40 13.81 -8.64 19.29
C ASP A 40 13.32 -7.35 18.60
N LEU A 41 13.67 -7.15 17.33
CA LEU A 41 13.25 -6.01 16.51
C LEU A 41 12.09 -6.38 15.57
N ALA A 42 11.33 -7.42 15.92
CA ALA A 42 10.17 -7.85 15.14
C ALA A 42 9.17 -6.72 14.89
N THR A 43 8.61 -6.68 13.68
CA THR A 43 7.64 -5.65 13.27
C THR A 43 6.40 -6.28 12.65
N PHE A 44 5.35 -5.49 12.43
CA PHE A 44 4.15 -5.97 11.74
C PHE A 44 4.43 -6.50 10.33
N ASP A 45 5.42 -5.92 9.62
CA ASP A 45 5.84 -6.35 8.28
C ASP A 45 6.97 -7.36 8.27
N GLY A 46 7.49 -7.69 9.45
CA GLY A 46 8.72 -8.43 9.55
C GLY A 46 9.96 -7.61 9.17
N ASP A 47 11.04 -8.33 8.97
CA ASP A 47 12.33 -7.83 8.52
C ASP A 47 12.65 -8.41 7.15
N SER A 48 12.85 -7.57 6.13
CA SER A 48 13.06 -8.01 4.75
C SER A 48 14.50 -7.83 4.29
N ILE A 49 15.09 -8.90 3.77
CA ILE A 49 16.36 -8.90 3.05
C ILE A 49 16.15 -9.45 1.64
N GLY A 50 16.97 -9.04 0.68
CA GLY A 50 16.83 -9.50 -0.69
C GLY A 50 18.15 -9.66 -1.43
N TRP A 51 18.12 -10.50 -2.45
CA TRP A 51 19.25 -10.80 -3.33
C TRP A 51 18.78 -11.02 -4.77
N TRP A 52 19.69 -10.86 -5.71
CA TRP A 52 19.40 -11.02 -7.13
C TRP A 52 19.64 -12.46 -7.59
N GLU A 53 18.64 -13.03 -8.25
CA GLU A 53 18.74 -14.25 -9.05
C GLU A 53 18.47 -13.90 -10.52
N GLY A 54 19.54 -13.57 -11.25
CA GLY A 54 19.40 -13.04 -12.61
C GLY A 54 18.75 -11.66 -12.60
N ASP A 55 17.59 -11.55 -13.25
CA ASP A 55 16.77 -10.33 -13.30
C ASP A 55 15.66 -10.30 -12.23
N THR A 56 15.59 -11.33 -11.39
CA THR A 56 14.59 -11.44 -10.34
C THR A 56 15.17 -11.01 -8.99
N LEU A 57 14.52 -10.07 -8.32
CA LEU A 57 14.82 -9.78 -6.92
C LEU A 57 14.05 -10.77 -6.05
N VAL A 58 14.78 -11.63 -5.33
CA VAL A 58 14.23 -12.52 -4.32
C VAL A 58 14.31 -11.83 -2.97
N VAL A 59 13.24 -11.89 -2.20
CA VAL A 59 13.11 -11.23 -0.91
C VAL A 59 12.66 -12.25 0.12
N GLU A 60 13.45 -12.45 1.16
CA GLU A 60 13.05 -13.22 2.33
C GLU A 60 12.60 -12.26 3.43
N THR A 61 11.54 -12.64 4.14
CA THR A 61 11.04 -11.88 5.28
C THR A 61 10.69 -12.80 6.43
N THR A 62 11.19 -12.44 7.60
CA THR A 62 11.01 -13.13 8.89
C THR A 62 10.72 -12.10 9.99
N ASN A 63 10.82 -12.48 11.27
CA ASN A 63 10.69 -11.55 12.41
C ASN A 63 9.37 -10.77 12.44
N PHE A 64 8.26 -11.45 12.13
CA PHE A 64 6.94 -10.84 12.21
C PHE A 64 6.46 -10.74 13.66
N LEU A 65 5.68 -9.70 13.96
CA LEU A 65 4.83 -9.69 15.15
C LEU A 65 3.63 -10.62 14.95
N ASP A 66 3.16 -11.19 16.06
CA ASP A 66 1.96 -12.03 16.06
C ASP A 66 0.72 -11.20 15.71
N GLN A 67 -0.09 -11.71 14.80
CA GLN A 67 -1.30 -11.05 14.33
C GLN A 67 -2.49 -12.03 14.35
N PRO A 68 -3.74 -11.54 14.48
CA PRO A 68 -4.90 -12.39 14.36
C PRO A 68 -4.87 -13.19 13.05
N TYR A 69 -4.86 -14.52 13.17
CA TYR A 69 -4.81 -15.47 12.04
C TYR A 69 -3.51 -15.48 11.23
N GLN A 70 -2.43 -14.86 11.73
CA GLN A 70 -1.11 -14.90 11.10
C GLN A 70 -0.02 -14.93 12.18
N THR A 71 0.56 -16.12 12.40
CA THR A 71 1.56 -16.35 13.44
C THR A 71 2.87 -15.62 13.16
N ALA A 72 3.53 -15.16 14.22
CA ALA A 72 4.86 -14.54 14.15
C ALA A 72 5.91 -15.47 13.50
N ASP A 73 5.82 -16.77 13.77
CA ASP A 73 6.73 -17.78 13.28
C ASP A 73 6.37 -18.23 11.86
N ARG A 74 6.69 -17.35 10.92
CA ARG A 74 6.53 -17.59 9.49
C ARG A 74 7.68 -16.97 8.71
N LYS A 75 7.98 -17.58 7.58
CA LYS A 75 8.93 -17.06 6.58
C LYS A 75 8.18 -16.84 5.28
N VAL A 76 8.34 -15.65 4.72
CA VAL A 76 7.77 -15.29 3.42
C VAL A 76 8.91 -15.09 2.43
N THR A 77 8.90 -15.86 1.35
CA THR A 77 9.82 -15.67 0.22
C THR A 77 9.05 -15.09 -0.95
N GLU A 78 9.36 -13.87 -1.33
CA GLU A 78 8.77 -13.14 -2.45
C GLU A 78 9.76 -13.06 -3.62
N ARG A 79 9.25 -12.99 -4.84
CA ARG A 79 10.05 -12.79 -6.05
C ARG A 79 9.42 -11.70 -6.89
N PHE A 80 10.23 -10.73 -7.29
CA PHE A 80 9.85 -9.59 -8.12
C PHE A 80 10.60 -9.68 -9.44
N THR A 81 9.90 -10.07 -10.51
CA THR A 81 10.50 -10.27 -11.83
C THR A 81 9.95 -9.24 -12.81
N PRO A 82 10.79 -8.42 -13.47
CA PRO A 82 10.35 -7.55 -14.57
C PRO A 82 9.70 -8.36 -15.70
N ILE A 83 8.61 -7.85 -16.27
CA ILE A 83 7.97 -8.43 -17.45
C ILE A 83 8.00 -7.44 -18.62
N ASN A 84 7.89 -7.96 -19.85
CA ASN A 84 8.17 -7.22 -21.10
C ASN A 84 7.34 -5.95 -21.33
N ASP A 85 6.19 -5.79 -20.66
CA ASP A 85 5.32 -4.61 -20.74
C ASP A 85 5.63 -3.53 -19.70
N GLY A 86 6.70 -3.71 -18.91
CA GLY A 86 7.14 -2.79 -17.87
C GLY A 86 6.44 -2.97 -16.52
N GLY A 87 5.61 -4.02 -16.37
CA GLY A 87 5.10 -4.46 -15.07
C GLY A 87 6.06 -5.35 -14.30
N LEU A 88 5.56 -5.95 -13.22
CA LEU A 88 6.26 -6.97 -12.43
C LEU A 88 5.40 -8.24 -12.34
N LEU A 89 6.02 -9.39 -12.52
CA LEU A 89 5.48 -10.66 -12.01
C LEU A 89 5.91 -10.78 -10.55
N TYR A 90 4.92 -10.74 -9.66
CA TYR A 90 5.10 -10.93 -8.23
C TYR A 90 4.63 -12.32 -7.83
N SER A 91 5.51 -13.12 -7.23
CA SER A 91 5.14 -14.40 -6.62
C SER A 91 5.57 -14.43 -5.17
N PHE A 92 4.87 -15.17 -4.35
CA PHE A 92 5.23 -15.37 -2.95
C PHE A 92 4.98 -16.81 -2.51
N MET A 93 5.79 -17.26 -1.57
CA MET A 93 5.67 -18.52 -0.85
C MET A 93 5.76 -18.23 0.64
N VAL A 94 4.86 -18.85 1.41
CA VAL A 94 4.80 -18.76 2.86
C VAL A 94 5.09 -20.14 3.44
N GLU A 95 6.01 -20.17 4.39
CA GLU A 95 6.33 -21.32 5.22
C GLU A 95 6.01 -20.94 6.67
N ASP A 96 5.12 -21.68 7.30
CA ASP A 96 4.74 -21.51 8.72
C ASP A 96 4.33 -22.87 9.31
N GLU A 97 4.42 -23.03 10.64
CA GLU A 97 4.16 -24.31 11.32
C GLU A 97 2.67 -24.69 11.41
N ASP A 98 1.75 -23.74 11.18
CA ASP A 98 0.30 -23.99 11.28
C ASP A 98 -0.25 -24.73 10.04
N TYR A 99 0.46 -24.70 8.92
CA TYR A 99 0.10 -25.41 7.68
C TYR A 99 0.99 -26.64 7.45
N THR A 100 0.42 -27.68 6.83
CA THR A 100 1.15 -28.92 6.54
C THR A 100 2.17 -28.79 5.42
N ASP A 101 1.97 -27.81 4.54
CA ASP A 101 2.80 -27.53 3.38
C ASP A 101 2.91 -26.03 3.18
N SER A 102 4.01 -25.60 2.55
CA SER A 102 4.16 -24.22 2.10
C SER A 102 3.06 -23.85 1.10
N TRP A 103 2.53 -22.65 1.19
CA TRP A 103 1.50 -22.16 0.28
C TRP A 103 1.92 -20.83 -0.36
N GLY A 104 1.36 -20.52 -1.52
CA GLY A 104 1.78 -19.33 -2.24
C GLY A 104 0.84 -18.95 -3.37
N GLY A 105 1.26 -17.92 -4.10
CA GLY A 105 0.49 -17.41 -5.22
C GLY A 105 1.32 -16.48 -6.09
N GLU A 106 0.76 -16.15 -7.25
CA GLU A 106 1.38 -15.30 -8.25
C GLU A 106 0.37 -14.26 -8.75
N PHE A 107 0.85 -13.03 -8.91
CA PHE A 107 0.07 -11.91 -9.40
C PHE A 107 0.91 -11.05 -10.33
N VAL A 108 0.30 -10.56 -11.41
CA VAL A 108 0.90 -9.51 -12.23
C VAL A 108 0.59 -8.15 -11.62
N TRP A 109 1.63 -7.34 -11.43
CA TRP A 109 1.53 -5.92 -11.12
C TRP A 109 1.72 -5.14 -12.42
N PRO A 110 0.62 -4.76 -13.08
CA PRO A 110 0.72 -4.03 -14.34
C PRO A 110 1.32 -2.65 -14.09
N LYS A 111 2.10 -2.17 -15.05
CA LYS A 111 2.55 -0.77 -15.05
C LYS A 111 1.35 0.16 -15.13
N SER A 112 1.40 1.24 -14.36
CA SER A 112 0.43 2.33 -14.42
C SER A 112 1.15 3.66 -14.43
N ASP A 113 0.63 4.62 -15.22
CA ASP A 113 1.08 6.01 -15.21
C ASP A 113 0.25 6.87 -14.23
N GLN A 114 -0.64 6.24 -13.45
CA GLN A 114 -1.41 6.90 -12.40
C GLN A 114 -0.51 7.28 -11.23
N VAL A 115 -0.71 8.47 -10.70
CA VAL A 115 -0.02 8.95 -9.49
C VAL A 115 -0.82 8.49 -8.27
N PRO A 116 -0.21 7.92 -7.23
CA PRO A 116 -0.91 7.61 -5.98
C PRO A 116 -1.39 8.92 -5.32
N TYR A 117 -2.66 8.94 -4.93
CA TYR A 117 -3.26 10.06 -4.18
C TYR A 117 -3.71 9.58 -2.80
N GLU A 118 -3.54 10.43 -1.79
CA GLU A 118 -4.06 10.12 -0.45
C GLU A 118 -5.59 10.08 -0.49
N TYR A 119 -6.17 8.92 -0.16
CA TYR A 119 -7.62 8.71 -0.17
C TYR A 119 -8.36 9.71 0.73
N ALA A 120 -7.84 9.97 1.95
CA ALA A 120 -8.46 10.87 2.92
C ALA A 120 -8.54 12.32 2.42
N CYS A 121 -7.64 12.74 1.52
CA CYS A 121 -7.71 14.07 0.90
C CYS A 121 -8.82 14.18 -0.17
N HIS A 122 -9.41 13.07 -0.65
CA HIS A 122 -10.47 13.08 -1.67
C HIS A 122 -11.83 12.59 -1.16
N GLU A 123 -11.87 11.82 -0.07
CA GLU A 123 -13.10 11.36 0.55
C GLU A 123 -13.70 12.48 1.44
N GLY A 124 -14.78 13.12 0.98
CA GLY A 124 -15.56 14.06 1.80
C GLY A 124 -15.35 15.55 1.54
N ASN A 125 -14.64 15.94 0.48
CA ASN A 125 -14.47 17.35 0.05
C ASN A 125 -15.75 18.03 -0.48
N TYR A 126 -16.94 17.57 -0.07
CA TYR A 126 -18.20 18.25 -0.35
C TYR A 126 -18.41 19.47 0.53
N ALA A 127 -17.66 19.63 1.62
CA ALA A 127 -17.85 20.71 2.60
C ALA A 127 -17.87 22.10 1.95
N MET A 128 -16.96 22.38 1.00
CA MET A 128 -16.90 23.68 0.33
C MET A 128 -18.14 23.91 -0.55
N SER A 129 -18.49 22.92 -1.38
CA SER A 129 -19.68 23.00 -2.25
C SER A 129 -20.98 23.13 -1.45
N ALA A 130 -21.14 22.33 -0.39
CA ALA A 130 -22.30 22.37 0.51
C ALA A 130 -22.40 23.71 1.25
N THR A 131 -21.27 24.26 1.71
CA THR A 131 -21.22 25.57 2.36
C THR A 131 -21.67 26.69 1.41
N LEU A 132 -21.16 26.69 0.17
CA LEU A 132 -21.55 27.67 -0.85
C LEU A 132 -23.03 27.54 -1.23
N MET A 133 -23.55 26.31 -1.34
CA MET A 133 -24.98 26.09 -1.58
C MET A 133 -25.84 26.61 -0.42
N GLY A 134 -25.43 26.36 0.83
CA GLY A 134 -26.10 26.92 2.01
C GLY A 134 -26.11 28.45 2.02
N ALA A 135 -25.01 29.09 1.59
CA ALA A 135 -24.96 30.55 1.44
C ALA A 135 -25.95 31.07 0.39
N ARG A 136 -26.10 30.40 -0.76
CA ARG A 136 -27.08 30.77 -1.80
C ARG A 136 -28.53 30.64 -1.34
N VAL A 137 -28.83 29.67 -0.48
CA VAL A 137 -30.17 29.57 0.15
C VAL A 137 -30.43 30.79 1.03
N ARG A 138 -29.47 31.14 1.91
CA ARG A 138 -29.59 32.32 2.80
C ARG A 138 -29.69 33.64 2.03
N GLU A 139 -28.96 33.80 0.93
CA GLU A 139 -29.07 34.99 0.06
C GLU A 139 -30.47 35.15 -0.54
N ARG A 140 -31.11 34.04 -0.93
CA ARG A 140 -32.47 34.03 -1.48
C ARG A 140 -33.51 34.37 -0.41
N GLU A 141 -33.45 33.70 0.74
CA GLU A 141 -34.33 33.98 1.88
C GLU A 141 -34.27 35.46 2.30
N HIS A 142 -33.06 36.04 2.32
CA HIS A 142 -32.87 37.46 2.63
C HIS A 142 -33.54 38.39 1.61
N ARG A 143 -33.41 38.10 0.31
CA ARG A 143 -34.06 38.90 -0.75
C ARG A 143 -35.58 38.81 -0.70
N GLU A 144 -36.12 37.61 -0.44
CA GLU A 144 -37.56 37.39 -0.31
C GLU A 144 -38.13 38.14 0.92
N ALA A 145 -37.41 38.14 2.04
CA ALA A 145 -37.79 38.89 3.24
C ALA A 145 -37.72 40.42 3.08
N GLN A 146 -36.78 40.93 2.27
CA GLN A 146 -36.72 42.37 1.96
C GLN A 146 -37.74 42.81 0.91
N GLY A 147 -38.09 41.93 -0.02
CA GLY A 147 -39.11 42.21 -1.04
C GLY A 147 -40.54 42.25 -0.50
N SER A 148 -40.83 41.56 0.62
CA SER A 148 -42.15 41.52 1.24
C SER A 148 -42.44 42.67 2.22
N GLY A 149 -41.47 43.53 2.50
CA GLY A 149 -41.60 44.66 3.43
C GLY A 149 -41.93 46.01 2.79
N ASN A 150 -42.22 46.05 1.49
CA ASN A 150 -42.34 47.29 0.72
C ASN A 150 -43.71 47.49 0.04
N ASP A 151 -44.76 46.83 0.54
CA ASP A 151 -46.16 47.08 0.18
C ASP A 151 -46.89 47.87 1.28
#